data_AF-A0A3B8TZV5-F1
#
_entry.id   AF-A0A3B8TZV5-F1
#
_cell.length_a   1.000
_cell.length_b   1.000
_cell.length_c   1.000
_cell.angle_alpha   90.00
_cell.angle_beta   90.00
_cell.angle_gamma   90.00
#
_symmetry.space_group_name_H-M   'P 1'
#
loop_
_entity.id
_entity.type
_entity.pdbx_description
1 polymer ?
#
loop_
_entity_poly.entity_id
_entity_poly.type
_entity_poly.pdbx_seq_one_letter_code
_entity_poly.pdbx_strand_id
1 'polypeptide(L)'
;MIGLVALFLVLSALIGMRDAKRADEKEKAKLLSQFGKRGNKEYPDGRYAQICAYWKRHPGVFGIDDITWNDLDLDLLFRSMDATCSSAGEEYLYRLLRSPQTDGKSLCSEEGMRWWASHDKERVRVQRLLQIPGRSSKYSVYDYLDICGNLKDRSPLEDLPAIVLP
;
A
#
# COMPACT_ATOMS: atom_id res chain seq x y z
N MET A 1 3.22 10.92 -46.05
CA MET A 1 3.75 10.27 -44.83
C MET A 1 3.38 11.02 -43.56
N ILE A 2 3.65 12.33 -43.42
CA ILE A 2 3.38 13.10 -42.19
C ILE A 2 1.90 13.03 -41.73
N GLY A 3 0.93 13.15 -42.65
CA GLY A 3 -0.50 13.06 -42.31
C GLY A 3 -0.95 11.69 -41.81
N LEU A 4 -0.34 10.60 -42.29
CA LEU A 4 -0.63 9.24 -41.80
C LEU A 4 -0.07 9.03 -40.40
N VAL A 5 1.13 9.56 -40.14
CA VAL A 5 1.75 9.52 -38.80
C VAL A 5 0.91 10.34 -37.81
N ALA A 6 0.47 11.54 -38.19
CA ALA A 6 -0.40 12.36 -37.34
C ALA A 6 -1.74 11.67 -37.05
N LEU A 7 -2.38 11.06 -38.06
CA LEU A 7 -3.62 10.31 -37.87
C LEU A 7 -3.44 9.12 -36.92
N PHE A 8 -2.34 8.37 -37.09
CA PHE A 8 -2.02 7.25 -36.21
C PHE A 8 -1.82 7.69 -34.74
N LEU A 9 -1.09 8.79 -34.50
CA LEU A 9 -0.90 9.34 -33.17
C LEU A 9 -2.22 9.76 -32.52
N VAL A 10 -3.09 10.45 -33.26
CA VAL A 10 -4.43 10.85 -32.77
C VAL A 10 -5.26 9.62 -32.41
N LEU A 11 -5.28 8.59 -33.27
CA LEU A 11 -6.01 7.35 -33.00
C LEU A 11 -5.44 6.63 -31.76
N SER A 12 -4.13 6.54 -31.61
CA SER A 12 -3.49 5.94 -30.43
C SER A 12 -3.83 6.69 -29.14
N ALA A 13 -3.86 8.02 -29.18
CA ALA A 13 -4.22 8.85 -28.04
C ALA A 13 -5.69 8.66 -27.64
N LEU A 14 -6.60 8.62 -28.62
CA LEU A 14 -8.02 8.38 -28.37
C LEU A 14 -8.28 6.99 -27.77
N ILE A 15 -7.60 5.96 -28.28
CA ILE A 15 -7.66 4.59 -27.73
C ILE A 15 -7.13 4.60 -26.29
N GLY A 16 -5.97 5.22 -26.06
CA GLY A 16 -5.37 5.33 -24.73
C GLY A 16 -6.28 6.02 -23.72
N MET A 17 -6.93 7.12 -24.09
CA MET A 17 -7.90 7.83 -23.24
C MET A 17 -9.13 6.96 -22.91
N ARG A 18 -9.65 6.23 -23.90
CA ARG A 18 -10.79 5.33 -23.69
C ARG A 18 -10.43 4.19 -22.75
N ASP A 19 -9.25 3.59 -22.94
CA ASP A 19 -8.79 2.48 -22.14
C ASP A 19 -8.44 2.91 -20.71
N ALA A 20 -7.85 4.10 -20.54
CA ALA A 20 -7.64 4.71 -19.23
C ALA A 20 -8.97 4.91 -18.47
N LYS A 21 -10.00 5.45 -19.13
CA LYS A 21 -11.33 5.63 -18.52
C LYS A 21 -11.99 4.29 -18.17
N ARG A 22 -11.84 3.26 -19.02
CA ARG A 22 -12.36 1.91 -18.73
C ARG A 22 -11.63 1.25 -17.57
N ALA A 23 -10.31 1.43 -17.48
CA ALA A 23 -9.50 0.94 -16.37
C ALA A 23 -9.94 1.60 -15.05
N ASP A 24 -10.18 2.92 -15.07
CA ASP A 24 -10.68 3.69 -13.92
C ASP A 24 -12.01 3.16 -13.38
N GLU A 25 -13.00 2.98 -14.26
CA GLU A 25 -14.31 2.47 -13.87
C GLU A 25 -14.23 1.01 -13.38
N LYS A 26 -13.36 0.19 -13.99
CA LYS A 26 -13.13 -1.19 -13.55
C LYS A 26 -12.50 -1.24 -12.16
N GLU A 27 -11.52 -0.38 -11.89
CA GLU A 27 -10.88 -0.26 -10.58
C GLU A 27 -11.87 0.19 -9.51
N LYS A 28 -12.67 1.23 -9.81
CA LYS A 28 -13.75 1.69 -8.94
C LYS A 28 -14.76 0.59 -8.64
N ALA A 29 -15.24 -0.12 -9.66
CA ALA A 29 -16.17 -1.22 -9.51
C ALA A 29 -15.56 -2.36 -8.65
N LYS A 30 -14.27 -2.65 -8.84
CA LYS A 30 -13.54 -3.61 -8.02
C LYS A 30 -13.52 -3.19 -6.55
N LEU A 31 -13.11 -1.96 -6.24
CA LEU A 31 -13.07 -1.43 -4.87
C LEU A 31 -14.44 -1.47 -4.17
N LEU A 32 -15.50 -1.09 -4.88
CA LEU A 32 -16.87 -1.19 -4.37
C LEU A 32 -17.25 -2.64 -4.07
N SER A 33 -16.99 -3.55 -5.01
CA SER A 33 -17.37 -4.96 -4.87
C SER A 33 -16.57 -5.74 -3.83
N GLN A 34 -15.38 -5.26 -3.46
CA GLN A 34 -14.49 -5.90 -2.48
C GLN A 34 -14.72 -5.42 -1.05
N PHE A 35 -15.36 -4.28 -0.85
CA PHE A 35 -15.58 -3.74 0.48
C PHE A 35 -16.41 -4.72 1.34
N GLY A 36 -15.95 -4.96 2.58
CA GLY A 36 -16.57 -5.90 3.52
C GLY A 36 -16.37 -7.39 3.18
N LYS A 37 -15.65 -7.73 2.11
CA LYS A 37 -15.30 -9.12 1.78
C LYS A 37 -13.91 -9.47 2.28
N ARG A 38 -13.67 -10.77 2.48
CA ARG A 38 -12.35 -11.30 2.85
C ARG A 38 -11.29 -10.86 1.83
N GLY A 39 -10.12 -10.47 2.34
CA GLY A 39 -8.97 -10.15 1.50
C GLY A 39 -8.59 -11.35 0.63
N ASN A 40 -8.49 -11.15 -0.68
CA ASN A 40 -7.96 -12.14 -1.63
C ASN A 40 -6.68 -11.62 -2.28
N LYS A 41 -5.76 -11.18 -1.42
CA LYS A 41 -4.53 -10.51 -1.82
C LYS A 41 -3.41 -11.52 -1.90
N GLU A 42 -2.77 -11.57 -3.06
CA GLU A 42 -1.55 -12.33 -3.24
C GLU A 42 -0.34 -11.52 -2.77
N TYR A 43 0.62 -12.21 -2.16
CA TYR A 43 1.85 -11.62 -1.65
C TYR A 43 3.01 -12.26 -2.38
N PRO A 44 3.84 -11.47 -3.07
CA PRO A 44 5.05 -11.99 -3.69
C PRO A 44 6.05 -12.42 -2.61
N ASP A 45 6.95 -13.32 -2.98
CA ASP A 45 8.02 -13.80 -2.10
C ASP A 45 8.83 -12.64 -1.52
N GLY A 46 9.12 -12.71 -0.22
CA GLY A 46 9.85 -11.67 0.50
C GLY A 46 9.01 -10.46 0.93
N ARG A 47 7.75 -10.29 0.47
CA ARG A 47 6.89 -9.17 0.90
C ARG A 47 6.66 -9.17 2.41
N TYR A 48 6.51 -10.35 3.01
CA TYR A 48 6.30 -10.51 4.45
C TYR A 48 7.45 -9.94 5.29
N ALA A 49 8.70 -10.06 4.82
CA ALA A 49 9.84 -9.48 5.51
C ALA A 49 9.71 -7.95 5.64
N GLN A 50 9.13 -7.31 4.62
CA GLN A 50 8.87 -5.87 4.60
C GLN A 50 7.67 -5.50 5.49
N ILE A 51 6.61 -6.32 5.49
CA ILE A 51 5.42 -6.10 6.32
C ILE A 51 5.78 -6.07 7.81
N CYS A 52 6.71 -6.92 8.24
CA CYS A 52 7.16 -6.98 9.63
C CYS A 52 8.08 -5.81 10.04
N ALA A 53 8.63 -5.05 9.09
CA ALA A 53 9.69 -4.06 9.36
C ALA A 53 9.24 -2.96 10.33
N TYR A 54 8.04 -2.42 10.13
CA TYR A 54 7.49 -1.38 11.00
C TYR A 54 7.35 -1.85 12.46
N TRP A 55 6.80 -3.04 12.66
CA TRP A 55 6.65 -3.66 13.98
C TRP A 55 8.00 -3.84 14.68
N LYS A 56 8.99 -4.38 13.97
CA LYS A 56 10.34 -4.62 14.53
C LYS A 56 11.04 -3.34 14.99
N ARG A 57 10.75 -2.20 14.34
CA ARG A 57 11.31 -0.88 14.69
C ARG A 57 10.52 -0.14 15.75
N HIS A 58 9.25 -0.46 15.91
CA HIS A 58 8.34 0.15 16.88
C HIS A 58 7.68 -0.93 17.74
N PRO A 59 8.46 -1.71 18.51
CA PRO A 59 7.89 -2.72 19.38
C PRO A 59 6.99 -2.04 20.41
N GLY A 60 5.76 -2.53 20.51
CA GLY A 60 4.83 -2.11 21.55
C GLY A 60 5.27 -2.61 22.91
N VAL A 61 4.75 -1.99 23.98
CA VAL A 61 5.00 -2.43 25.37
C VAL A 61 4.49 -3.85 25.62
N PHE A 62 3.43 -4.25 24.92
CA PHE A 62 2.85 -5.58 24.97
C PHE A 62 2.65 -6.12 23.54
N GLY A 63 3.61 -6.93 23.10
CA GLY A 63 3.62 -7.53 21.76
C GLY A 63 3.44 -9.05 21.81
N ILE A 64 2.67 -9.60 20.87
CA ILE A 64 2.60 -11.04 20.63
C ILE A 64 3.96 -11.48 20.08
N ASP A 65 4.62 -12.40 20.79
CA ASP A 65 5.90 -12.97 20.39
C ASP A 65 5.76 -13.94 19.20
N ASP A 66 6.87 -14.36 18.61
CA ASP A 66 6.87 -15.20 17.42
C ASP A 66 6.33 -16.62 17.67
N ILE A 67 6.48 -17.16 18.88
CA ILE A 67 5.93 -18.49 19.23
C ILE A 67 4.42 -18.39 19.27
N THR A 68 3.88 -17.44 20.05
CA THR A 68 2.43 -17.22 20.13
C THR A 68 1.82 -16.85 18.78
N TRP A 69 2.52 -16.08 17.96
CA TRP A 69 2.08 -15.72 16.61
C TRP A 69 1.89 -16.95 15.71
N ASN A 70 2.84 -17.89 15.77
CA ASN A 70 2.80 -19.13 15.02
C ASN A 70 1.75 -20.10 15.57
N ASP A 71 1.66 -20.25 16.89
CA ASP A 71 0.68 -21.13 17.55
C ASP A 71 -0.77 -20.75 17.22
N LEU A 72 -1.03 -19.45 16.98
CA LEU A 72 -2.34 -18.91 16.62
C LEU A 72 -2.56 -18.73 15.11
N ASP A 73 -1.62 -19.15 14.26
CA ASP A 73 -1.68 -18.99 12.80
C ASP A 73 -2.02 -17.55 12.36
N LEU A 74 -1.44 -16.54 13.02
CA LEU A 74 -1.81 -15.15 12.80
C LEU A 74 -1.40 -14.63 11.41
N ASP A 75 -0.49 -15.31 10.70
CA ASP A 75 -0.22 -15.04 9.29
C ASP A 75 -1.42 -15.32 8.39
N LEU A 76 -2.20 -16.37 8.68
CA LEU A 76 -3.43 -16.66 7.95
C LEU A 76 -4.50 -15.61 8.26
N LEU A 77 -4.62 -15.22 9.53
CA LEU A 77 -5.54 -14.17 9.96
C LEU A 77 -5.21 -12.85 9.28
N PHE A 78 -3.94 -12.41 9.32
CA PHE A 78 -3.46 -11.21 8.64
C PHE A 78 -3.86 -11.21 7.16
N ARG A 79 -3.57 -12.29 6.42
CA ARG A 79 -3.92 -12.38 4.99
C ARG A 79 -5.42 -12.28 4.74
N SER A 80 -6.24 -12.84 5.64
CA SER A 80 -7.69 -12.79 5.52
C SER A 80 -8.27 -11.40 5.79
N MET A 81 -7.65 -10.66 6.73
CA MET A 81 -8.08 -9.32 7.14
C MET A 81 -7.53 -8.21 6.25
N ASP A 82 -6.43 -8.46 5.55
CA ASP A 82 -5.76 -7.41 4.80
C ASP A 82 -6.57 -6.96 3.57
N ALA A 83 -7.27 -5.84 3.75
CA ALA A 83 -7.93 -5.05 2.73
C ALA A 83 -7.21 -3.72 2.45
N THR A 84 -5.95 -3.58 2.87
CA THR A 84 -5.20 -2.34 2.78
C THR A 84 -4.78 -2.04 1.33
N CYS A 85 -4.83 -0.75 1.00
CA CYS A 85 -4.55 -0.24 -0.34
C CYS A 85 -3.07 0.11 -0.57
N SER A 86 -2.27 0.19 0.50
CA SER A 86 -0.89 0.64 0.47
C SER A 86 0.03 -0.26 1.30
N SER A 87 1.33 -0.21 0.98
CA SER A 87 2.38 -0.89 1.74
C SER A 87 2.43 -0.46 3.21
N ALA A 88 2.33 0.84 3.47
CA ALA A 88 2.24 1.37 4.83
C ALA A 88 1.02 0.83 5.60
N GLY A 89 -0.11 0.65 4.91
CA GLY A 89 -1.30 0.06 5.52
C GLY A 89 -1.08 -1.39 5.95
N GLU A 90 -0.41 -2.19 5.12
CA GLU A 90 -0.05 -3.59 5.44
C GLU A 90 0.81 -3.67 6.69
N GLU A 91 1.87 -2.87 6.74
CA GLU A 91 2.81 -2.79 7.86
C GLU A 91 2.10 -2.35 9.16
N TYR A 92 1.20 -1.36 9.05
CA TYR A 92 0.44 -0.88 10.19
C TYR A 92 -0.58 -1.91 10.69
N LEU A 93 -1.30 -2.58 9.77
CA LEU A 93 -2.22 -3.68 10.12
C LEU A 93 -1.48 -4.82 10.81
N TYR A 94 -0.30 -5.19 10.31
CA TYR A 94 0.54 -6.21 10.93
C TYR A 94 0.92 -5.82 12.36
N ARG A 95 1.35 -4.57 12.57
CA ARG A 95 1.61 -4.03 13.90
C ARG A 95 0.38 -4.07 14.81
N LEU A 96 -0.82 -3.78 14.29
CA LEU A 96 -2.04 -3.81 15.10
C LEU A 96 -2.34 -5.22 15.59
N LEU A 97 -2.14 -6.24 14.76
CA LEU A 97 -2.28 -7.64 15.16
C LEU A 97 -1.20 -8.08 16.14
N ARG A 98 0.03 -7.59 15.98
CA ARG A 98 1.14 -7.86 16.91
C ARG A 98 0.99 -7.15 18.25
N SER A 99 0.24 -6.06 18.34
CA SER A 99 0.01 -5.31 19.58
C SER A 99 -1.46 -4.99 19.80
N PRO A 100 -2.26 -5.99 20.22
CA PRO A 100 -3.63 -5.76 20.60
C PRO A 100 -3.73 -4.68 21.68
N GLN A 101 -4.62 -3.71 21.49
CA GLN A 101 -4.90 -2.69 22.51
C GLN A 101 -5.73 -3.31 23.63
N THR A 102 -5.27 -3.15 24.88
CA THR A 102 -5.93 -3.74 26.07
C THR A 102 -6.62 -2.70 26.96
N ASP A 103 -6.42 -1.42 26.71
CA ASP A 103 -6.92 -0.31 27.53
C ASP A 103 -8.35 0.14 27.17
N GLY A 104 -9.01 -0.58 26.25
CA GLY A 104 -10.37 -0.28 25.78
C GLY A 104 -10.46 0.96 24.89
N LYS A 105 -9.36 1.67 24.63
CA LYS A 105 -9.34 2.82 23.71
C LYS A 105 -9.16 2.31 22.30
N SER A 106 -10.27 2.11 21.60
CA SER A 106 -10.20 1.75 20.19
C SER A 106 -9.57 2.88 19.38
N LEU A 107 -8.54 2.56 18.59
CA LEU A 107 -7.98 3.45 17.58
C LEU A 107 -8.98 3.76 16.45
N CYS A 108 -10.03 2.95 16.33
CA CYS A 108 -11.10 3.12 15.36
C CYS A 108 -12.45 3.15 16.07
N SER A 109 -13.12 4.31 16.07
CA SER A 109 -14.46 4.41 16.63
C SER A 109 -15.45 3.62 15.79
N GLU A 110 -16.47 3.02 16.43
CA GLU A 110 -17.58 2.40 15.69
C GLU A 110 -18.25 3.38 14.74
N GLU A 111 -18.39 4.65 15.16
CA GLU A 111 -18.91 5.72 14.32
C GLU A 111 -18.08 5.91 13.04
N GLY A 112 -16.74 5.87 13.16
CA GLY A 112 -15.84 5.94 12.02
C GLY A 112 -16.03 4.78 11.06
N MET A 113 -16.15 3.54 11.58
CA MET A 113 -16.41 2.36 10.75
C MET A 113 -17.74 2.45 10.02
N ARG A 114 -18.82 2.85 10.72
CA ARG A 114 -20.16 3.04 10.14
C ARG A 114 -20.17 4.13 9.08
N TRP A 115 -19.43 5.22 9.33
CA TRP A 115 -19.30 6.31 8.37
C TRP A 115 -18.63 5.84 7.09
N TRP A 116 -17.47 5.16 7.19
CA TRP A 116 -16.81 4.60 6.01
C TRP A 116 -17.67 3.57 5.28
N ALA A 117 -18.49 2.80 6.00
CA ALA A 117 -19.39 1.83 5.39
C ALA A 117 -20.55 2.48 4.61
N SER A 118 -21.02 3.67 5.01
CA SER A 118 -22.13 4.38 4.34
C SER A 118 -21.69 5.38 3.27
N HIS A 119 -20.39 5.74 3.22
CA HIS A 119 -19.86 6.77 2.31
C HIS A 119 -18.98 6.17 1.20
N ASP A 120 -19.61 5.45 0.27
CA ASP A 120 -18.93 4.73 -0.82
C ASP A 120 -18.03 5.63 -1.68
N LYS A 121 -18.50 6.84 -2.01
CA LYS A 121 -17.79 7.77 -2.88
C LYS A 121 -16.49 8.26 -2.24
N GLU A 122 -16.56 8.67 -0.98
CA GLU A 122 -15.44 9.14 -0.17
C GLU A 122 -14.46 8.00 0.11
N ARG A 123 -14.98 6.83 0.50
CA ARG A 123 -14.19 5.62 0.73
C ARG A 123 -13.38 5.24 -0.49
N VAL A 124 -14.01 5.12 -1.65
CA VAL A 124 -13.31 4.76 -2.90
C VAL A 124 -12.29 5.82 -3.27
N ARG A 125 -12.61 7.11 -3.11
CA ARG A 125 -11.65 8.19 -3.37
C ARG A 125 -10.39 8.04 -2.54
N VAL A 126 -10.52 7.78 -1.24
CA VAL A 126 -9.37 7.60 -0.34
C VAL A 126 -8.61 6.31 -0.67
N GLN A 127 -9.30 5.19 -0.90
CA GLN A 127 -8.67 3.94 -1.31
C GLN A 127 -7.80 4.12 -2.57
N ARG A 128 -8.31 4.86 -3.56
CA ARG A 128 -7.56 5.19 -4.78
C ARG A 128 -6.34 6.05 -4.52
N LEU A 129 -6.47 7.08 -3.68
CA LEU A 129 -5.32 7.91 -3.29
C LEU A 129 -4.23 7.08 -2.59
N LEU A 130 -4.62 6.12 -1.75
CA LEU A 130 -3.70 5.21 -1.07
C LEU A 130 -3.06 4.18 -2.00
N GLN A 131 -3.63 3.93 -3.18
CA GLN A 131 -3.00 3.08 -4.21
C GLN A 131 -1.89 3.81 -4.99
N ILE A 132 -1.90 5.15 -5.03
CA ILE A 132 -0.92 5.95 -5.80
C ILE A 132 0.53 5.73 -5.33
N PRO A 133 0.85 5.77 -4.02
CA PRO A 133 2.20 5.42 -3.54
C PRO A 133 2.59 3.97 -3.87
N GLY A 134 1.60 3.14 -4.20
CA GLY A 134 1.78 1.76 -4.60
C GLY A 134 2.27 0.86 -3.47
N ARG A 135 2.66 -0.35 -3.89
CA ARG A 135 3.38 -1.30 -3.06
C ARG A 135 4.83 -1.30 -3.54
N SER A 136 5.68 -0.57 -2.84
CA SER A 136 7.14 -0.73 -2.98
C SER A 136 7.46 -2.21 -2.71
N SER A 137 8.01 -2.94 -3.68
CA SER A 137 8.31 -4.36 -3.48
C SER A 137 9.59 -4.58 -2.68
N LYS A 138 10.55 -3.65 -2.76
CA LYS A 138 11.91 -3.84 -2.24
C LYS A 138 12.14 -3.30 -0.84
N TYR A 139 11.39 -2.28 -0.42
CA TYR A 139 11.58 -1.59 0.87
C TYR A 139 10.24 -1.33 1.55
N SER A 140 10.21 -1.46 2.88
CA SER A 140 9.12 -0.90 3.67
C SER A 140 9.08 0.62 3.51
N VAL A 141 7.92 1.23 3.74
CA VAL A 141 7.82 2.70 3.66
C VAL A 141 8.77 3.36 4.67
N TYR A 142 8.97 2.73 5.82
CA TYR A 142 9.87 3.23 6.85
C TYR A 142 11.35 3.03 6.51
N ASP A 143 11.72 1.94 5.84
CA ASP A 143 13.09 1.80 5.32
C ASP A 143 13.41 2.96 4.37
N TYR A 144 12.46 3.33 3.52
CA TYR A 144 12.62 4.45 2.59
C TYR A 144 12.72 5.79 3.33
N LEU A 145 11.85 6.04 4.33
CA LEU A 145 11.91 7.25 5.14
C LEU A 145 13.24 7.38 5.90
N ASP A 146 13.75 6.29 6.46
CA ASP A 146 15.05 6.28 7.14
C ASP A 146 16.19 6.51 6.15
N ILE A 147 16.14 5.92 4.95
CA ILE A 147 17.12 6.20 3.90
C ILE A 147 17.08 7.69 3.59
N CYS A 148 15.90 8.27 3.35
CA CYS A 148 15.74 9.69 3.05
C CYS A 148 16.25 10.60 4.19
N GLY A 149 15.96 10.25 5.44
CA GLY A 149 16.43 11.01 6.61
C GLY A 149 17.93 10.90 6.83
N ASN A 150 18.56 9.82 6.37
CA ASN A 150 20.00 9.59 6.46
C ASN A 150 20.76 9.99 5.17
N LEU A 151 20.07 10.53 4.16
CA LEU A 151 20.74 11.16 3.02
C LEU A 151 21.47 12.39 3.55
N LYS A 152 22.81 12.36 3.49
CA LYS A 152 23.60 13.59 3.68
C LYS A 152 23.17 14.60 2.61
N ASP A 153 23.18 15.88 2.95
CA ASP A 153 23.10 16.97 1.96
C ASP A 153 24.33 16.90 1.05
N ARG A 154 24.22 16.13 -0.02
CA ARG A 154 25.23 16.03 -1.08
C ARG A 154 24.62 16.63 -2.32
N SER A 155 25.39 17.48 -3.00
CA SER A 155 24.95 18.01 -4.28
C SER A 155 24.89 16.86 -5.30
N PRO A 156 23.81 16.73 -6.09
CA PRO A 156 23.76 15.75 -7.19
C PRO A 156 24.92 15.86 -8.17
N LEU A 157 25.58 17.03 -8.22
CA LEU A 157 26.76 17.29 -9.05
C LEU A 157 28.00 16.48 -8.60
N GLU A 158 28.07 16.08 -7.32
CA GLU A 158 29.20 15.31 -6.79
C GLU A 158 29.16 13.85 -7.23
N ASP A 159 27.96 13.31 -7.49
CA ASP A 159 27.76 11.91 -7.92
C ASP A 159 27.68 11.76 -9.45
N LEU A 160 27.49 12.87 -10.20
CA LEU A 160 27.46 12.88 -11.66
C LEU A 160 28.66 12.19 -12.34
N PRO A 161 29.91 12.35 -11.87
CA PRO A 161 31.06 11.68 -12.48
C PRO A 161 30.92 10.16 -12.46
N ALA A 162 30.37 9.57 -11.39
CA ALA A 162 30.18 8.13 -11.26
C ALA A 162 29.02 7.57 -12.09
N ILE A 163 28.09 8.44 -12.54
CA ILE A 163 26.95 8.07 -13.38
C ILE A 163 27.31 8.19 -14.87
N VAL A 164 28.14 9.20 -15.21
CA VAL A 164 28.48 9.53 -16.60
C VAL A 164 29.74 8.80 -17.07
N LEU A 165 30.64 8.43 -16.16
CA LEU A 165 31.85 7.68 -16.48
C LEU A 165 31.73 6.27 -15.88
N PRO A 166 31.39 5.25 -16.69
CA PRO A 166 31.38 3.85 -16.25
C PRO A 166 32.77 3.31 -15.92
#